data_AF-A0A519BSU0-F1
#
_entry.id   AF-A0A519BSU0-F1
#
_cell.length_a   1.000
_cell.length_b   1.000
_cell.length_c   1.000
_cell.angle_alpha   90.00
_cell.angle_beta   90.00
_cell.angle_gamma   90.00
#
_symmetry.space_group_name_H-M   'P 1'
#
loop_
_entity.id
_entity.type
_entity.pdbx_description
1 polymer ?
#
loop_
_entity_poly.entity_id
_entity_poly.type
_entity_poly.pdbx_seq_one_letter_code
_entity_poly.pdbx_strand_id
1 'polypeptide(L)'
;MRKLGVIVLFFILLISSISIGLAQDNSEEEITETEIPETNEVDEAYQCLQGIIDEKETSSLSLEEAIFSTLALGSQQKLEDKIEQEKGNDCWPSSSCKLKKTAQALLAYQRIDKNSEDIESYLLAKKETSTDLAWFLQIDIQNHVYSTCTLSYESTVKTVNINEDMTVSGNPGTCFSISSSGYGLLIKNLCLDKTFEISCDADFVTSLVYRKSGSETLYISPESNAASSSGTTTELVKSKCFKTGNACNYEGTLWSALALQSAGEDMSDTLPYLLALAEDNQKYFPSSFLFLLTNGDDQYNQLVQSQKQEQYWQAPGSGNKFYDTALAMLSLQGTSATELENSRNYLLGIKTSTGCWNNNNLRDTAFILYSGWPKTVTVSSSGDISDACGPAGSCQSAFSCSDAGGDELIGRSCPTPRICCSVEPTIESCSEKSGEICSASEDCSGSEVQSSEGSCCLGECKEIEEILNPCADMGGSCYESCLDSEIEDDSVSCPNSEDICCTPSEEKSTNWTLIIILSLLIILVIVGIIFRKKLKSLFSKFRKKGGDRPPAPMRGGRPPRPPFRRMPMRRPHPRRMPSQQIPVRQVAKMDKQDKEFDETLKKLKEMSN
;
A
#
# COMPACT_ATOMS: atom_id res chain seq x y z
N MET A 1 67.20 -4.90 43.15
CA MET A 1 66.16 -5.88 42.79
C MET A 1 64.90 -5.83 43.67
N ARG A 2 64.84 -5.09 44.78
CA ARG A 2 63.64 -5.01 45.65
C ARG A 2 62.52 -4.05 45.19
N LYS A 3 62.77 -3.07 44.31
CA LYS A 3 61.74 -2.10 43.86
C LYS A 3 60.96 -2.51 42.59
N LEU A 4 61.46 -3.49 41.83
CA LEU A 4 60.75 -4.01 40.65
C LEU A 4 59.68 -5.03 41.03
N GLY A 5 59.92 -5.80 42.10
CA GLY A 5 58.96 -6.78 42.62
C GLY A 5 57.70 -6.15 43.21
N VAL A 6 57.80 -4.95 43.81
CA VAL A 6 56.65 -4.25 44.41
C VAL A 6 55.71 -3.70 43.34
N ILE A 7 56.24 -3.23 42.20
CA ILE A 7 55.41 -2.68 41.11
C ILE A 7 54.71 -3.81 40.34
N VAL A 8 55.36 -4.96 40.17
CA VAL A 8 54.75 -6.15 39.56
C VAL A 8 53.69 -6.77 40.47
N LEU A 9 53.89 -6.77 41.80
CA LEU A 9 52.88 -7.25 42.75
C LEU A 9 51.63 -6.33 42.77
N PHE A 10 51.83 -5.01 42.65
CA PHE A 10 50.74 -4.04 42.63
C PHE A 10 49.91 -4.12 41.32
N PHE A 11 50.56 -4.39 40.19
CA PHE A 11 49.88 -4.60 38.90
C PHE A 11 49.13 -5.94 38.84
N ILE A 12 49.64 -6.99 39.49
CA ILE A 12 48.95 -8.30 39.58
C ILE A 12 47.73 -8.21 40.51
N LEU A 13 47.80 -7.42 41.59
CA LEU A 13 46.67 -7.20 42.50
C LEU A 13 45.56 -6.32 41.88
N LEU A 14 45.91 -5.39 40.97
CA LEU A 14 44.93 -4.57 40.24
C LEU A 14 44.18 -5.34 39.13
N ILE A 15 44.80 -6.39 38.58
CA ILE A 15 44.17 -7.25 37.56
C ILE A 15 43.30 -8.33 38.23
N SER A 16 43.56 -8.70 39.49
CA SER A 16 42.74 -9.68 40.22
C SER A 16 41.49 -9.09 40.89
N SER A 17 41.24 -7.78 40.80
CA SER A 17 40.02 -7.13 41.29
C SER A 17 38.95 -6.92 40.21
N ILE A 18 39.20 -7.38 38.97
CA ILE A 18 38.22 -7.36 37.88
C ILE A 18 37.97 -8.81 37.46
N SER A 19 37.27 -9.54 38.33
CA SER A 19 36.51 -10.74 37.95
C SER A 19 35.32 -10.79 38.89
N ILE A 20 34.20 -10.49 38.26
CA ILE A 20 32.84 -10.43 38.78
C ILE A 20 32.51 -11.76 39.46
N GLY A 21 31.89 -11.67 40.63
CA GLY A 21 31.23 -12.80 41.25
C GLY A 21 30.04 -13.22 40.39
N LEU A 22 30.12 -14.45 39.86
CA LEU A 22 28.95 -15.26 39.57
C LEU A 22 28.86 -16.29 40.69
N ALA A 23 28.06 -15.98 41.70
CA ALA A 23 27.51 -16.98 42.60
C ALA A 23 26.09 -17.27 42.11
N GLN A 24 25.86 -18.50 41.64
CA GLN A 24 24.54 -19.07 41.48
C GLN A 24 23.89 -19.14 42.87
N ASP A 25 22.76 -18.47 43.04
CA ASP A 25 21.73 -18.93 43.97
C ASP A 25 20.45 -19.10 43.17
N ASN A 26 19.90 -20.31 43.23
CA ASN A 26 18.72 -20.71 42.51
C ASN A 26 17.50 -20.12 43.20
N SER A 27 16.88 -19.13 42.58
CA SER A 27 15.46 -18.85 42.72
C SER A 27 14.89 -18.68 41.33
N GLU A 28 13.94 -19.55 40.98
CA GLU A 28 13.10 -19.45 39.80
C GLU A 28 12.37 -18.10 39.81
N GLU A 29 12.94 -17.11 39.12
CA GLU A 29 12.21 -15.95 38.61
C GLU A 29 12.15 -16.12 37.10
N GLU A 30 10.95 -16.46 36.66
CA GLU A 30 10.47 -16.37 35.29
C GLU A 30 10.84 -14.98 34.73
N ILE A 31 11.73 -14.98 33.73
CA ILE A 31 12.07 -13.77 32.96
C ILE A 31 10.87 -13.51 32.06
N THR A 32 9.87 -12.82 32.58
CA THR A 32 8.93 -12.07 31.75
C THR A 32 9.72 -11.03 30.99
N GLU A 33 9.68 -11.08 29.65
CA GLU A 33 9.94 -9.93 28.80
C GLU A 33 9.23 -8.74 29.42
N THR A 34 9.99 -7.74 29.89
CA THR A 34 9.39 -6.44 30.19
C THR A 34 8.92 -5.87 28.87
N GLU A 35 7.65 -6.11 28.54
CA GLU A 35 6.89 -5.37 27.55
C GLU A 35 7.16 -3.88 27.79
N ILE A 36 7.95 -3.27 26.92
CA ILE A 36 7.95 -1.81 26.82
C ILE A 36 6.56 -1.48 26.27
N PRO A 37 5.73 -0.72 27.01
CA PRO A 37 4.38 -0.44 26.52
C PRO A 37 4.50 0.27 25.17
N GLU A 38 3.72 -0.20 24.19
CA GLU A 38 3.65 0.29 22.80
C GLU A 38 3.68 1.83 22.72
N THR A 39 3.05 2.50 23.68
CA THR A 39 3.01 3.96 23.81
C THR A 39 4.38 4.63 23.81
N ASN A 40 5.38 4.04 24.48
CA ASN A 40 6.73 4.62 24.55
C ASN A 40 7.44 4.55 23.20
N GLU A 41 7.26 3.43 22.49
CA GLU A 41 7.89 3.18 21.21
C GLU A 41 7.35 4.05 20.07
N VAL A 42 6.06 4.33 20.10
CA VAL A 42 5.40 5.25 19.17
C VAL A 42 5.77 6.70 19.48
N ASP A 43 5.91 7.06 20.75
CA ASP A 43 6.35 8.40 21.14
C ASP A 43 7.79 8.71 20.70
N GLU A 44 8.70 7.73 20.75
CA GLU A 44 10.04 7.86 20.17
C GLU A 44 9.99 8.15 18.67
N ALA A 45 9.10 7.48 17.93
CA ALA A 45 8.93 7.72 16.51
C ALA A 45 8.38 9.13 16.19
N TYR A 46 7.43 9.61 16.99
CA TYR A 46 6.96 10.99 16.92
C TYR A 46 8.05 12.02 17.24
N GLN A 47 8.88 11.74 18.25
CA GLN A 47 10.03 12.59 18.59
C GLN A 47 11.06 12.59 17.46
N CYS A 48 11.31 11.44 16.82
CA CYS A 48 12.18 11.33 15.67
C CYS A 48 11.67 12.21 14.52
N LEU A 49 10.38 12.10 14.18
CA LEU A 49 9.76 12.92 13.14
C LEU A 49 9.92 14.42 13.44
N GLN A 50 9.61 14.85 14.68
CA GLN A 50 9.76 16.24 15.08
C GLN A 50 11.22 16.70 15.00
N GLY A 51 12.17 15.89 15.47
CA GLY A 51 13.59 16.21 15.43
C GLY A 51 14.12 16.45 14.01
N ILE A 52 13.74 15.60 13.05
CA ILE A 52 14.14 15.79 11.64
C ILE A 52 13.52 17.08 11.07
N ILE A 53 12.25 17.36 11.39
CA ILE A 53 11.59 18.60 10.95
C ILE A 53 12.29 19.83 11.53
N ASP A 54 12.65 19.82 12.81
CA ASP A 54 13.29 20.95 13.48
C ASP A 54 14.67 21.26 12.89
N GLU A 55 15.47 20.23 12.60
CA GLU A 55 16.82 20.35 12.02
C GLU A 55 16.82 20.79 10.55
N LYS A 56 15.79 20.44 9.79
CA LYS A 56 15.76 20.61 8.32
C LYS A 56 15.26 22.00 7.92
N GLU A 57 15.99 22.78 7.12
CA GLU A 57 15.51 24.10 6.66
C GLU A 57 14.19 23.99 5.86
N THR A 58 13.28 24.97 6.01
CA THR A 58 11.96 24.94 5.33
C THR A 58 12.08 24.78 3.81
N SER A 59 13.09 25.41 3.20
CA SER A 59 13.34 25.32 1.75
C SER A 59 13.77 23.92 1.28
N SER A 60 14.29 23.09 2.19
CA SER A 60 14.73 21.73 1.90
C SER A 60 13.64 20.68 2.13
N LEU A 61 12.54 21.04 2.80
CA LEU A 61 11.35 20.20 2.88
C LEU A 61 10.68 20.11 1.51
N SER A 62 10.35 18.89 1.10
CA SER A 62 9.46 18.66 -0.03
C SER A 62 8.00 18.94 0.37
N LEU A 63 7.15 19.17 -0.63
CA LEU A 63 5.72 19.37 -0.38
C LEU A 63 5.08 18.15 0.29
N GLU A 64 5.43 16.94 -0.15
CA GLU A 64 4.84 15.69 0.37
C GLU A 64 5.26 15.45 1.82
N GLU A 65 6.53 15.72 2.14
CA GLU A 65 7.06 15.72 3.50
C GLU A 65 6.27 16.66 4.41
N ALA A 66 6.00 17.89 3.95
CA ALA A 66 5.24 18.86 4.72
C ALA A 66 3.78 18.40 4.94
N ILE A 67 3.11 17.94 3.87
CA ILE A 67 1.72 17.47 3.94
C ILE A 67 1.58 16.30 4.92
N PHE A 68 2.35 15.22 4.76
CA PHE A 68 2.21 14.06 5.64
C PHE A 68 2.62 14.36 7.08
N SER A 69 3.59 15.27 7.28
CA SER A 69 3.94 15.74 8.62
C SER A 69 2.82 16.56 9.25
N THR A 70 2.13 17.42 8.49
CA THR A 70 0.93 18.15 8.96
C THR A 70 -0.19 17.18 9.32
N LEU A 71 -0.37 16.11 8.54
CA LEU A 71 -1.36 15.07 8.84
C LEU A 71 -1.06 14.38 10.19
N ALA A 72 0.21 14.02 10.41
CA ALA A 72 0.66 13.32 11.60
C ALA A 72 0.73 14.19 12.87
N LEU A 73 1.24 15.42 12.75
CA LEU A 73 1.58 16.30 13.88
C LEU A 73 0.58 17.44 14.10
N GLY A 74 -0.29 17.72 13.12
CA GLY A 74 -1.20 18.86 13.14
C GLY A 74 -0.55 20.17 12.70
N SER A 75 -1.08 21.29 13.20
CA SER A 75 -0.66 22.65 12.84
C SER A 75 0.75 22.94 13.35
N GLN A 76 1.68 23.20 12.42
CA GLN A 76 3.03 23.70 12.69
C GLN A 76 3.42 24.71 11.63
N GLN A 77 3.84 25.90 12.08
CA GLN A 77 4.16 27.03 11.20
C GLN A 77 5.11 26.65 10.05
N LYS A 78 6.16 25.87 10.34
CA LYS A 78 7.17 25.47 9.36
C LYS A 78 6.61 24.60 8.23
N LEU A 79 5.69 23.69 8.57
CA LEU A 79 5.04 22.79 7.61
C LEU A 79 4.02 23.55 6.79
N GLU A 80 3.20 24.38 7.44
CA GLU A 80 2.24 25.25 6.78
C GLU A 80 2.89 26.24 5.82
N ASP A 81 3.97 26.90 6.24
CA ASP A 81 4.76 27.80 5.39
C ASP A 81 5.24 27.08 4.13
N LYS A 82 5.69 25.83 4.25
CA LYS A 82 6.14 25.04 3.10
C LYS A 82 4.98 24.71 2.16
N ILE A 83 3.82 24.34 2.69
CA ILE A 83 2.61 24.07 1.89
C ILE A 83 2.16 25.35 1.17
N GLU A 84 2.12 26.49 1.86
CA GLU A 84 1.74 27.78 1.25
C GLU A 84 2.74 28.27 0.20
N GLN A 85 4.05 28.09 0.40
CA GLN A 85 5.07 28.46 -0.58
C GLN A 85 4.91 27.72 -1.92
N GLU A 86 4.35 26.51 -1.88
CA GLU A 86 4.08 25.69 -3.05
C GLU A 86 2.66 25.88 -3.60
N LYS A 87 1.84 26.78 -3.03
CA LYS A 87 0.48 27.06 -3.53
C LYS A 87 0.53 27.82 -4.84
N GLY A 88 -0.13 27.29 -5.87
CA GLY A 88 -0.39 27.94 -7.14
C GLY A 88 -1.71 28.71 -7.14
N ASN A 89 -2.42 28.68 -8.27
CA ASN A 89 -3.81 29.14 -8.34
C ASN A 89 -4.74 28.03 -7.85
N ASP A 90 -4.77 27.85 -6.52
CA ASP A 90 -5.58 26.87 -5.78
C ASP A 90 -5.24 25.40 -6.07
N CYS A 91 -3.99 25.18 -6.47
CA CYS A 91 -3.45 23.88 -6.80
C CYS A 91 -2.01 23.73 -6.28
N TRP A 92 -1.55 22.49 -6.20
CA TRP A 92 -0.17 22.18 -5.81
C TRP A 92 0.50 21.19 -6.75
N PRO A 93 1.84 21.25 -6.91
CA PRO A 93 2.68 22.41 -6.59
C PRO A 93 2.43 23.57 -7.59
N SER A 94 2.83 24.78 -7.21
CA SER A 94 2.61 26.02 -7.96
C SER A 94 3.14 25.99 -9.39
N SER A 95 4.25 25.27 -9.61
CA SER A 95 4.90 25.13 -10.91
C SER A 95 4.22 24.13 -11.85
N SER A 96 3.47 23.16 -11.30
CA SER A 96 2.90 22.08 -12.10
C SER A 96 1.77 21.37 -11.35
N CYS A 97 0.60 22.01 -11.25
CA CYS A 97 -0.56 21.46 -10.55
C CYS A 97 -0.75 19.95 -10.81
N LYS A 98 -0.77 19.15 -9.74
CA LYS A 98 -1.02 17.71 -9.74
C LYS A 98 -2.22 17.42 -8.85
N LEU A 99 -3.21 16.69 -9.40
CA LEU A 99 -4.40 16.27 -8.67
C LEU A 99 -4.07 15.61 -7.33
N LYS A 100 -3.17 14.61 -7.33
CA LYS A 100 -2.69 13.94 -6.11
C LYS A 100 -2.21 14.93 -5.05
N LYS A 101 -1.31 15.85 -5.42
CA LYS A 101 -0.71 16.80 -4.46
C LYS A 101 -1.73 17.80 -3.95
N THR A 102 -2.60 18.29 -4.83
CA THR A 102 -3.70 19.20 -4.46
C THR A 102 -4.68 18.51 -3.50
N ALA A 103 -5.06 17.26 -3.77
CA ALA A 103 -5.95 16.50 -2.89
C ALA A 103 -5.29 16.14 -1.55
N GLN A 104 -4.00 15.80 -1.54
CA GLN A 104 -3.24 15.62 -0.31
C GLN A 104 -3.14 16.92 0.51
N ALA A 105 -3.00 18.07 -0.16
CA ALA A 105 -3.04 19.38 0.52
C ALA A 105 -4.42 19.70 1.10
N LEU A 106 -5.51 19.32 0.41
CA LEU A 106 -6.88 19.41 0.93
C LEU A 106 -7.03 18.61 2.23
N LEU A 107 -6.56 17.36 2.27
CA LEU A 107 -6.55 16.54 3.49
C LEU A 107 -5.78 17.21 4.63
N ALA A 108 -4.61 17.79 4.34
CA ALA A 108 -3.81 18.50 5.34
C ALA A 108 -4.53 19.75 5.87
N TYR A 109 -5.20 20.50 5.00
CA TYR A 109 -5.99 21.68 5.38
C TYR A 109 -7.16 21.30 6.29
N GLN A 110 -7.93 20.29 5.91
CA GLN A 110 -9.03 19.76 6.72
C GLN A 110 -8.55 19.31 8.09
N ARG A 111 -7.40 18.63 8.13
CA ARG A 111 -6.81 18.13 9.38
C ARG A 111 -6.47 19.23 10.39
N ILE A 112 -6.16 20.43 9.93
CA ILE A 112 -5.82 21.58 10.78
C ILE A 112 -6.90 22.67 10.80
N ASP A 113 -8.12 22.34 10.34
CA ASP A 113 -9.26 23.26 10.28
C ASP A 113 -8.96 24.57 9.52
N LYS A 114 -8.22 24.45 8.41
CA LYS A 114 -7.90 25.57 7.52
C LYS A 114 -8.87 25.59 6.34
N ASN A 115 -9.39 26.77 6.02
CA ASN A 115 -10.33 26.96 4.90
C ASN A 115 -9.78 26.36 3.59
N SER A 116 -10.55 25.47 2.98
CA SER A 116 -10.19 24.68 1.81
C SER A 116 -11.14 24.82 0.61
N GLU A 117 -12.12 25.73 0.67
CA GLU A 117 -13.17 25.89 -0.35
C GLU A 117 -12.60 26.10 -1.76
N ASP A 118 -11.52 26.87 -1.87
CA ASP A 118 -10.83 27.12 -3.14
C ASP A 118 -10.21 25.84 -3.72
N ILE A 119 -9.69 24.96 -2.85
CA ILE A 119 -9.05 23.69 -3.23
C ILE A 119 -10.12 22.70 -3.71
N GLU A 120 -11.23 22.62 -2.98
CA GLU A 120 -12.39 21.80 -3.33
C GLU A 120 -12.95 22.22 -4.70
N SER A 121 -13.17 23.52 -4.88
CA SER A 121 -13.61 24.11 -6.14
C SER A 121 -12.65 23.80 -7.30
N TYR A 122 -11.33 23.89 -7.05
CA TYR A 122 -10.33 23.52 -8.05
C TYR A 122 -10.45 22.06 -8.48
N LEU A 123 -10.55 21.13 -7.52
CA LEU A 123 -10.62 19.69 -7.81
C LEU A 123 -11.93 19.37 -8.52
N LEU A 124 -13.07 19.86 -8.04
CA LEU A 124 -14.39 19.66 -8.67
C LEU A 124 -14.42 20.16 -10.12
N ALA A 125 -13.74 21.27 -10.43
CA ALA A 125 -13.59 21.77 -11.80
C ALA A 125 -12.77 20.85 -12.72
N LYS A 126 -12.07 19.84 -12.18
CA LYS A 126 -11.37 18.80 -12.94
C LYS A 126 -12.20 17.53 -13.13
N LYS A 127 -13.36 17.41 -12.47
CA LYS A 127 -14.27 16.27 -12.61
C LYS A 127 -14.93 16.31 -14.00
N GLU A 128 -14.89 15.20 -14.71
CA GLU A 128 -15.42 15.08 -16.08
C GLU A 128 -16.00 13.67 -16.28
N THR A 129 -16.87 13.49 -17.28
CA THR A 129 -17.34 12.16 -17.68
C THR A 129 -16.20 11.31 -18.23
N SER A 130 -15.98 10.13 -17.64
CA SER A 130 -15.05 9.14 -18.17
C SER A 130 -15.67 8.41 -19.36
N THR A 131 -14.87 8.20 -20.40
CA THR A 131 -15.24 7.44 -21.60
C THR A 131 -14.49 6.12 -21.72
N ASP A 132 -13.78 5.70 -20.66
CA ASP A 132 -13.00 4.47 -20.60
C ASP A 132 -13.87 3.21 -20.38
N LEU A 133 -15.13 3.42 -19.98
CA LEU A 133 -16.09 2.38 -19.69
C LEU A 133 -17.16 2.27 -20.77
N ALA A 134 -17.49 1.05 -21.14
CA ALA A 134 -18.66 0.75 -21.96
C ALA A 134 -19.85 0.50 -21.03
N TRP A 135 -20.91 1.30 -21.20
CA TRP A 135 -22.13 1.24 -20.41
C TRP A 135 -23.28 0.61 -21.20
N PHE A 136 -24.06 -0.23 -20.53
CA PHE A 136 -25.19 -0.94 -21.10
C PHE A 136 -26.42 -0.68 -20.25
N LEU A 137 -27.52 -0.29 -20.90
CA LEU A 137 -28.84 -0.29 -20.31
C LEU A 137 -29.47 -1.67 -20.51
N GLN A 138 -29.81 -2.33 -19.41
CA GLN A 138 -30.63 -3.53 -19.41
C GLN A 138 -32.08 -3.18 -19.13
N ILE A 139 -32.98 -3.87 -19.81
CA ILE A 139 -34.43 -3.82 -19.58
C ILE A 139 -34.87 -5.26 -19.37
N ASP A 140 -35.42 -5.54 -18.20
CA ASP A 140 -35.98 -6.84 -17.84
C ASP A 140 -37.50 -6.70 -17.75
N ILE A 141 -38.23 -7.60 -18.44
CA ILE A 141 -39.69 -7.60 -18.48
C ILE A 141 -40.19 -8.72 -17.60
N GLN A 142 -41.03 -8.38 -16.64
CA GLN A 142 -41.54 -9.36 -15.69
C GLN A 142 -42.31 -10.49 -16.40
N ASN A 143 -42.05 -11.73 -15.99
CA ASN A 143 -42.60 -12.96 -16.60
C ASN A 143 -42.17 -13.22 -18.04
N HIS A 144 -41.14 -12.54 -18.53
CA HIS A 144 -40.53 -12.76 -19.84
C HIS A 144 -41.53 -12.69 -21.03
N VAL A 145 -42.52 -11.82 -20.94
CA VAL A 145 -43.48 -11.59 -22.03
C VAL A 145 -42.89 -10.65 -23.08
N TYR A 146 -43.33 -10.80 -24.34
CA TYR A 146 -43.04 -9.80 -25.36
C TYR A 146 -43.59 -8.43 -24.91
N SER A 147 -42.75 -7.40 -25.01
CA SER A 147 -43.12 -6.04 -24.62
C SER A 147 -42.55 -5.00 -25.59
N THR A 148 -43.32 -3.93 -25.83
CA THR A 148 -42.86 -2.76 -26.56
C THR A 148 -42.49 -1.66 -25.57
N CYS A 149 -41.26 -1.15 -25.69
CA CYS A 149 -40.73 -0.11 -24.81
C CYS A 149 -40.38 1.16 -25.60
N THR A 150 -40.60 2.32 -24.98
CA THR A 150 -40.12 3.61 -25.43
C THR A 150 -38.87 4.02 -24.68
N LEU A 151 -37.88 4.50 -25.43
CA LEU A 151 -36.66 5.13 -24.94
C LEU A 151 -36.76 6.62 -25.25
N SER A 152 -36.79 7.43 -24.19
CA SER A 152 -36.87 8.88 -24.29
C SER A 152 -35.58 9.50 -23.77
N TYR A 153 -35.00 10.40 -24.55
CA TYR A 153 -33.82 11.18 -24.16
C TYR A 153 -33.80 12.51 -24.91
N GLU A 154 -33.59 13.59 -24.15
CA GLU A 154 -33.75 14.97 -24.65
C GLU A 154 -35.12 15.19 -25.34
N SER A 155 -35.12 15.45 -26.64
CA SER A 155 -36.33 15.61 -27.47
C SER A 155 -36.56 14.42 -28.40
N THR A 156 -35.87 13.29 -28.19
CA THR A 156 -35.96 12.09 -29.02
C THR A 156 -36.72 11.01 -28.29
N VAL A 157 -37.74 10.46 -28.94
CA VAL A 157 -38.45 9.25 -28.50
C VAL A 157 -38.25 8.17 -29.54
N LYS A 158 -37.84 6.98 -29.09
CA LYS A 158 -37.64 5.79 -29.91
C LYS A 158 -38.35 4.60 -29.31
N THR A 159 -38.65 3.63 -30.17
CA THR A 159 -39.34 2.41 -29.77
C THR A 159 -38.44 1.22 -30.05
N VAL A 160 -38.31 0.36 -29.06
CA VAL A 160 -37.66 -0.95 -29.14
C VAL A 160 -38.64 -2.00 -28.68
N ASN A 161 -38.40 -3.25 -29.06
CA ASN A 161 -39.16 -4.38 -28.55
C ASN A 161 -38.23 -5.26 -27.73
N ILE A 162 -38.73 -5.74 -26.60
CA ILE A 162 -38.11 -6.78 -25.79
C ILE A 162 -38.84 -8.07 -26.11
N ASN A 163 -38.13 -9.02 -26.72
CA ASN A 163 -38.67 -10.31 -27.13
C ASN A 163 -38.88 -11.24 -25.92
N GLU A 164 -39.59 -12.36 -26.08
CA GLU A 164 -39.80 -13.34 -24.99
C GLU A 164 -38.49 -13.97 -24.47
N ASP A 165 -37.47 -14.08 -25.33
CA ASP A 165 -36.12 -14.49 -24.93
C ASP A 165 -35.31 -13.34 -24.32
N MET A 166 -35.99 -12.22 -24.04
CA MET A 166 -35.46 -11.02 -23.43
C MET A 166 -34.39 -10.26 -24.26
N THR A 167 -34.25 -10.59 -25.55
CA THR A 167 -33.42 -9.83 -26.49
C THR A 167 -34.12 -8.57 -26.98
N VAL A 168 -33.33 -7.55 -27.27
CA VAL A 168 -33.77 -6.24 -27.77
C VAL A 168 -33.76 -6.22 -29.28
N SER A 169 -34.84 -5.73 -29.88
CA SER A 169 -34.94 -5.51 -31.32
C SER A 169 -35.52 -4.13 -31.66
N GLY A 170 -35.37 -3.71 -32.91
CA GLY A 170 -35.87 -2.42 -33.40
C GLY A 170 -34.78 -1.37 -33.57
N ASN A 171 -35.18 -0.10 -33.52
CA ASN A 171 -34.27 1.04 -33.72
C ASN A 171 -34.17 1.86 -32.43
N PRO A 172 -33.10 1.67 -31.62
CA PRO A 172 -32.97 2.34 -30.33
C PRO A 172 -32.47 3.80 -30.47
N GLY A 173 -32.33 4.31 -31.70
CA GLY A 173 -31.96 5.69 -31.97
C GLY A 173 -30.47 5.95 -32.06
N THR A 174 -30.09 7.17 -31.70
CA THR A 174 -28.73 7.70 -31.85
C THR A 174 -27.87 7.47 -30.63
N CYS A 175 -28.43 7.45 -29.42
CA CYS A 175 -27.67 7.27 -28.18
C CYS A 175 -27.33 5.82 -27.87
N PHE A 176 -28.04 4.88 -28.49
CA PHE A 176 -27.89 3.46 -28.21
C PHE A 176 -27.49 2.68 -29.45
N SER A 177 -26.93 1.50 -29.22
CA SER A 177 -26.84 0.40 -30.16
C SER A 177 -27.21 -0.89 -29.45
N ILE A 178 -27.92 -1.78 -30.13
CA ILE A 178 -28.16 -3.12 -29.58
C ILE A 178 -26.80 -3.80 -29.43
N SER A 179 -26.53 -4.33 -28.23
CA SER A 179 -25.32 -5.09 -27.94
C SER A 179 -25.19 -6.31 -28.86
N SER A 180 -23.98 -6.83 -29.01
CA SER A 180 -23.71 -8.04 -29.81
C SER A 180 -24.56 -9.25 -29.37
N SER A 181 -24.81 -9.37 -28.07
CA SER A 181 -25.64 -10.43 -27.48
C SER A 181 -27.12 -10.26 -27.77
N GLY A 182 -27.56 -9.03 -28.02
CA GLY A 182 -28.97 -8.65 -28.07
C GLY A 182 -29.59 -8.40 -26.70
N TYR A 183 -28.95 -8.70 -25.57
CA TYR A 183 -29.57 -8.64 -24.23
C TYR A 183 -29.49 -7.27 -23.54
N GLY A 184 -28.90 -6.27 -24.20
CA GLY A 184 -28.78 -4.91 -23.66
C GLY A 184 -28.54 -3.86 -24.73
N LEU A 185 -28.68 -2.60 -24.33
CA LEU A 185 -28.46 -1.43 -25.17
C LEU A 185 -27.14 -0.76 -24.77
N LEU A 186 -26.12 -0.86 -25.62
CA LEU A 186 -24.86 -0.14 -25.46
C LEU A 186 -25.10 1.36 -25.60
N ILE A 187 -24.73 2.13 -24.58
CA ILE A 187 -24.82 3.59 -24.53
C ILE A 187 -23.56 4.16 -25.18
N LYS A 188 -23.75 5.07 -26.15
CA LYS A 188 -22.62 5.70 -26.84
C LYS A 188 -22.01 6.81 -25.97
N ASN A 189 -20.69 6.97 -26.07
CA ASN A 189 -19.92 7.94 -25.27
C ASN A 189 -20.48 9.38 -25.31
N LEU A 190 -21.04 9.81 -26.44
CA LEU A 190 -21.64 11.15 -26.60
C LEU A 190 -22.96 11.35 -25.84
N CYS A 191 -23.49 10.31 -25.20
CA CYS A 191 -24.74 10.34 -24.45
C CYS A 191 -24.57 9.97 -22.96
N LEU A 192 -23.34 9.80 -22.46
CA LEU A 192 -23.10 9.40 -21.06
C LEU A 192 -23.52 10.48 -20.04
N ASP A 193 -23.69 11.71 -20.48
CA ASP A 193 -24.18 12.84 -19.68
C ASP A 193 -25.70 13.05 -19.77
N LYS A 194 -26.42 12.17 -20.49
CA LYS A 194 -27.86 12.29 -20.71
C LYS A 194 -28.64 11.44 -19.72
N THR A 195 -29.83 11.94 -19.39
CA THR A 195 -30.86 11.19 -18.68
C THR A 195 -31.70 10.41 -19.69
N PHE A 196 -31.96 9.14 -19.38
CA PHE A 196 -32.79 8.25 -20.17
C PHE A 196 -34.06 7.91 -19.40
N GLU A 197 -35.21 8.10 -20.04
CA GLU A 197 -36.51 7.67 -19.52
C GLU A 197 -36.98 6.45 -20.31
N ILE A 198 -37.31 5.37 -19.61
CA ILE A 198 -37.75 4.10 -20.20
C ILE A 198 -39.20 3.86 -19.76
N SER A 199 -40.06 3.46 -20.69
CA SER A 199 -41.43 3.02 -20.40
C SER A 199 -41.79 1.83 -21.26
N CYS A 200 -42.40 0.80 -20.69
CA CYS A 200 -42.79 -0.43 -21.39
C CYS A 200 -44.29 -0.71 -21.22
N ASP A 201 -44.89 -1.48 -22.13
CA ASP A 201 -46.30 -1.91 -22.02
C ASP A 201 -46.52 -3.11 -21.07
N ALA A 202 -45.46 -3.61 -20.44
CA ALA A 202 -45.47 -4.58 -19.36
C ALA A 202 -44.72 -4.04 -18.13
N ASP A 203 -44.87 -4.70 -16.98
CA ASP A 203 -44.08 -4.41 -15.78
C ASP A 203 -42.60 -4.72 -16.03
N PHE A 204 -41.70 -3.85 -15.60
CA PHE A 204 -40.29 -3.91 -16.00
C PHE A 204 -39.32 -3.35 -14.96
N VAL A 205 -38.07 -3.78 -15.07
CA VAL A 205 -36.91 -3.30 -14.32
C VAL A 205 -35.85 -2.80 -15.29
N THR A 206 -35.18 -1.70 -14.94
CA THR A 206 -34.01 -1.19 -15.63
C THR A 206 -32.80 -1.19 -14.72
N SER A 207 -31.65 -1.50 -15.30
CA SER A 207 -30.36 -1.46 -14.61
C SER A 207 -29.25 -1.05 -15.56
N LEU A 208 -28.20 -0.47 -15.00
CA LEU A 208 -26.99 -0.10 -15.72
C LEU A 208 -25.87 -1.10 -15.40
N VAL A 209 -25.27 -1.64 -16.46
CA VAL A 209 -24.13 -2.55 -16.39
C VAL A 209 -22.96 -1.91 -17.12
N TYR A 210 -21.76 -2.04 -16.59
CA TYR A 210 -20.57 -1.47 -17.20
C TYR A 210 -19.38 -2.41 -17.18
N ARG A 211 -18.46 -2.18 -18.11
CA ARG A 211 -17.17 -2.87 -18.16
C ARG A 211 -16.09 -1.98 -18.73
N LYS A 212 -14.84 -2.25 -18.36
CA LYS A 212 -13.66 -1.75 -19.08
C LYS A 212 -13.58 -2.42 -20.44
N SER A 213 -13.22 -1.66 -21.48
CA SER A 213 -12.98 -2.24 -22.80
C SER A 213 -11.90 -3.32 -22.74
N GLY A 214 -12.18 -4.51 -23.31
CA GLY A 214 -11.26 -5.65 -23.30
C GLY A 214 -11.21 -6.45 -21.99
N SER A 215 -12.01 -6.08 -20.97
CA SER A 215 -12.23 -6.90 -19.77
C SER A 215 -13.46 -7.79 -19.93
N GLU A 216 -13.38 -8.98 -19.33
CA GLU A 216 -14.49 -9.92 -19.17
C GLU A 216 -15.31 -9.63 -17.89
N THR A 217 -14.77 -8.82 -16.97
CA THR A 217 -15.46 -8.49 -15.72
C THR A 217 -16.59 -7.50 -15.98
N LEU A 218 -17.78 -7.88 -15.53
CA LEU A 218 -18.97 -7.04 -15.56
C LEU A 218 -19.24 -6.47 -14.18
N TYR A 219 -19.52 -5.18 -14.16
CA TYR A 219 -19.93 -4.47 -12.97
C TYR A 219 -21.39 -4.04 -13.13
N ILE A 220 -22.15 -4.20 -12.06
CA ILE A 220 -23.56 -3.84 -12.01
C ILE A 220 -23.66 -2.57 -11.15
N SER A 221 -24.36 -1.57 -11.66
CA SER A 221 -24.69 -0.37 -10.87
C SER A 221 -25.50 -0.79 -9.63
N PRO A 222 -25.24 -0.22 -8.45
CA PRO A 222 -25.95 -0.59 -7.23
C PRO A 222 -27.45 -0.24 -7.29
N GLU A 223 -27.82 0.73 -8.13
CA GLU A 223 -29.21 1.17 -8.32
C GLU A 223 -29.86 0.43 -9.50
N SER A 224 -31.05 -0.12 -9.25
CA SER A 224 -31.99 -0.58 -10.28
C SER A 224 -33.35 0.09 -10.05
N ASN A 225 -34.06 0.36 -11.13
CA ASN A 225 -35.35 1.04 -11.08
C ASN A 225 -36.44 0.12 -11.63
N ALA A 226 -37.62 0.14 -11.04
CA ALA A 226 -38.76 -0.68 -11.47
C ALA A 226 -39.99 0.19 -11.71
N ALA A 227 -40.80 -0.18 -12.70
CA ALA A 227 -42.08 0.44 -12.96
C ALA A 227 -43.10 -0.58 -13.48
N SER A 228 -44.37 -0.34 -13.19
CA SER A 228 -45.46 -1.11 -13.79
C SER A 228 -45.63 -0.75 -15.27
N SER A 229 -46.44 -1.53 -15.99
CA SER A 229 -46.87 -1.24 -17.35
C SER A 229 -47.29 0.23 -17.51
N SER A 230 -46.79 0.85 -18.57
CA SER A 230 -46.92 2.29 -18.91
C SER A 230 -46.32 3.27 -17.90
N GLY A 231 -45.69 2.78 -16.83
CA GLY A 231 -44.88 3.57 -15.91
C GLY A 231 -43.52 3.93 -16.53
N THR A 232 -42.73 4.71 -15.81
CA THR A 232 -41.44 5.23 -16.30
C THR A 232 -40.35 4.99 -15.28
N THR A 233 -39.21 4.47 -15.74
CA THR A 233 -37.94 4.49 -14.98
C THR A 233 -37.00 5.54 -15.57
N THR A 234 -36.10 6.04 -14.73
CA THR A 234 -35.13 7.07 -15.10
C THR A 234 -33.72 6.58 -14.82
N GLU A 235 -32.86 6.60 -15.83
CA GLU A 235 -31.50 6.11 -15.76
C GLU A 235 -30.50 7.22 -16.11
N LEU A 236 -29.42 7.29 -15.33
CA LEU A 236 -28.31 8.23 -15.53
C LEU A 236 -26.99 7.51 -15.34
N VAL A 237 -26.08 7.64 -16.30
CA VAL A 237 -24.76 7.05 -16.18
C VAL A 237 -23.89 7.83 -15.18
N LYS A 238 -23.55 7.16 -14.07
CA LYS A 238 -22.60 7.64 -13.07
C LYS A 238 -21.19 7.16 -13.45
N SER A 239 -20.44 7.97 -14.20
CA SER A 239 -19.08 7.61 -14.67
C SER A 239 -18.20 8.84 -14.77
N LYS A 240 -17.62 9.28 -13.65
CA LYS A 240 -16.76 10.45 -13.56
C LYS A 240 -15.32 10.08 -13.21
N CYS A 241 -14.39 10.94 -13.62
CA CYS A 241 -12.98 10.88 -13.25
C CYS A 241 -12.43 12.31 -13.10
N PHE A 242 -11.24 12.45 -12.51
CA PHE A 242 -10.54 13.73 -12.47
C PHE A 242 -9.46 13.78 -13.56
N LYS A 243 -9.50 14.82 -14.41
CA LYS A 243 -8.61 14.90 -15.59
C LYS A 243 -7.29 15.62 -15.32
N THR A 244 -6.24 15.14 -15.96
CA THR A 244 -4.99 15.89 -16.17
C THR A 244 -4.84 16.14 -17.67
N GLY A 245 -4.99 17.40 -18.09
CA GLY A 245 -5.15 17.72 -19.51
C GLY A 245 -6.47 17.18 -20.04
N ASN A 246 -6.40 16.29 -21.03
CA ASN A 246 -7.57 15.71 -21.71
C ASN A 246 -7.84 14.25 -21.34
N ALA A 247 -7.09 13.69 -20.39
CA ALA A 247 -7.24 12.28 -19.99
C ALA A 247 -7.58 12.16 -18.50
N CYS A 248 -8.38 11.16 -18.17
CA CYS A 248 -8.60 10.75 -16.78
C CYS A 248 -7.25 10.39 -16.14
N ASN A 249 -7.03 10.85 -14.92
CA ASN A 249 -5.86 10.49 -14.12
C ASN A 249 -6.32 9.58 -12.98
N TYR A 250 -5.96 8.31 -13.06
CA TYR A 250 -6.44 7.30 -12.11
C TYR A 250 -5.98 7.57 -10.67
N GLU A 251 -4.67 7.73 -10.44
CA GLU A 251 -4.12 8.07 -9.12
C GLU A 251 -4.66 9.42 -8.60
N GLY A 252 -4.78 10.40 -9.50
CA GLY A 252 -5.40 11.69 -9.18
C GLY A 252 -6.86 11.57 -8.77
N THR A 253 -7.61 10.67 -9.40
CA THR A 253 -9.02 10.38 -9.09
C THR A 253 -9.15 9.71 -7.73
N LEU A 254 -8.31 8.73 -7.41
CA LEU A 254 -8.28 8.08 -6.08
C LEU A 254 -8.12 9.10 -4.96
N TRP A 255 -7.06 9.94 -5.04
CA TRP A 255 -6.80 10.94 -4.02
C TRP A 255 -7.85 12.05 -3.98
N SER A 256 -8.34 12.50 -5.14
CA SER A 256 -9.35 13.57 -5.19
C SER A 256 -10.69 13.11 -4.66
N ALA A 257 -11.12 11.88 -5.00
CA ALA A 257 -12.32 11.27 -4.43
C ALA A 257 -12.19 11.15 -2.91
N LEU A 258 -11.06 10.66 -2.39
CA LEU A 258 -10.85 10.54 -0.95
C LEU A 258 -10.93 11.89 -0.23
N ALA A 259 -10.24 12.91 -0.77
CA ALA A 259 -10.15 14.24 -0.13
C ALA A 259 -11.44 15.06 -0.24
N LEU A 260 -12.18 14.93 -1.35
CA LEU A 260 -13.48 15.58 -1.51
C LEU A 260 -14.55 14.88 -0.70
N GLN A 261 -14.51 13.54 -0.62
CA GLN A 261 -15.42 12.80 0.25
C GLN A 261 -15.23 13.17 1.72
N SER A 262 -13.98 13.36 2.18
CA SER A 262 -13.71 13.88 3.52
C SER A 262 -14.09 15.36 3.70
N ALA A 263 -14.38 16.08 2.61
CA ALA A 263 -14.96 17.43 2.63
C ALA A 263 -16.50 17.42 2.67
N GLY A 264 -17.14 16.24 2.65
CA GLY A 264 -18.60 16.11 2.57
C GLY A 264 -19.18 16.09 1.15
N GLU A 265 -18.34 16.01 0.11
CA GLU A 265 -18.80 15.92 -1.28
C GLU A 265 -19.14 14.46 -1.67
N ASP A 266 -20.22 14.26 -2.43
CA ASP A 266 -20.58 12.94 -2.96
C ASP A 266 -19.67 12.52 -4.13
N MET A 267 -18.94 11.44 -3.93
CA MET A 267 -17.99 10.86 -4.89
C MET A 267 -18.48 9.52 -5.50
N SER A 268 -19.74 9.13 -5.27
CA SER A 268 -20.33 7.90 -5.80
C SER A 268 -20.22 7.81 -7.33
N ASP A 269 -20.26 8.94 -8.02
CA ASP A 269 -20.15 9.04 -9.47
C ASP A 269 -18.75 8.66 -10.02
N THR A 270 -17.73 8.60 -9.16
CA THR A 270 -16.36 8.20 -9.52
C THR A 270 -16.09 6.72 -9.33
N LEU A 271 -16.88 6.03 -8.50
CA LEU A 271 -16.64 4.65 -8.11
C LEU A 271 -16.62 3.69 -9.32
N PRO A 272 -17.52 3.80 -10.32
CA PRO A 272 -17.47 2.91 -11.47
C PRO A 272 -16.15 2.97 -12.24
N TYR A 273 -15.58 4.17 -12.40
CA TYR A 273 -14.27 4.36 -13.02
C TYR A 273 -13.15 3.75 -12.18
N LEU A 274 -13.15 4.00 -10.86
CA LEU A 274 -12.12 3.49 -9.95
C LEU A 274 -12.15 1.96 -9.86
N LEU A 275 -13.33 1.36 -9.67
CA LEU A 275 -13.51 -0.09 -9.56
C LEU A 275 -13.06 -0.81 -10.85
N ALA A 276 -13.60 -0.39 -12.00
CA ALA A 276 -13.37 -1.11 -13.25
C ALA A 276 -11.94 -0.99 -13.80
N LEU A 277 -11.17 0.02 -13.39
CA LEU A 277 -9.79 0.22 -13.81
C LEU A 277 -8.76 -0.19 -12.74
N ALA A 278 -9.18 -0.74 -11.60
CA ALA A 278 -8.30 -1.11 -10.50
C ALA A 278 -7.21 -2.12 -10.90
N GLU A 279 -7.57 -3.14 -11.68
CA GLU A 279 -6.64 -4.20 -12.11
C GLU A 279 -5.44 -3.65 -12.92
N ASP A 280 -5.67 -2.67 -13.80
CA ASP A 280 -4.60 -2.07 -14.61
C ASP A 280 -3.73 -1.09 -13.81
N ASN A 281 -4.16 -0.76 -12.59
CA ASN A 281 -3.62 0.32 -11.77
C ASN A 281 -3.18 -0.16 -10.38
N GLN A 282 -2.88 -1.45 -10.23
CA GLN A 282 -2.45 -2.08 -8.98
C GLN A 282 -1.31 -1.34 -8.27
N LYS A 283 -0.37 -0.74 -9.02
CA LYS A 283 0.75 0.06 -8.46
C LYS A 283 0.33 1.25 -7.58
N TYR A 284 -0.92 1.70 -7.66
CA TYR A 284 -1.47 2.77 -6.84
C TYR A 284 -2.27 2.25 -5.63
N PHE A 285 -2.24 0.94 -5.43
CA PHE A 285 -2.95 0.21 -4.39
C PHE A 285 -4.46 0.54 -4.29
N PRO A 286 -5.25 0.33 -5.37
CA PRO A 286 -6.63 0.79 -5.41
C PRO A 286 -7.53 0.22 -4.32
N SER A 287 -7.32 -1.02 -3.90
CA SER A 287 -8.13 -1.67 -2.86
C SER A 287 -8.11 -0.88 -1.54
N SER A 288 -6.97 -0.28 -1.16
CA SER A 288 -6.88 0.57 0.04
C SER A 288 -7.80 1.79 -0.05
N PHE A 289 -7.77 2.50 -1.18
CA PHE A 289 -8.62 3.67 -1.40
C PHE A 289 -10.09 3.30 -1.54
N LEU A 290 -10.38 2.24 -2.30
CA LEU A 290 -11.75 1.81 -2.52
C LEU A 290 -12.38 1.32 -1.22
N PHE A 291 -11.65 0.59 -0.37
CA PHE A 291 -12.11 0.24 0.97
C PHE A 291 -12.36 1.49 1.83
N LEU A 292 -11.45 2.48 1.82
CA LEU A 292 -11.68 3.77 2.50
C LEU A 292 -12.94 4.49 2.02
N LEU A 293 -13.23 4.42 0.73
CA LEU A 293 -14.37 5.11 0.13
C LEU A 293 -15.66 4.35 0.43
N THR A 294 -15.70 3.03 0.28
CA THR A 294 -16.94 2.23 0.23
C THR A 294 -17.18 1.31 1.42
N ASN A 295 -16.13 0.97 2.19
CA ASN A 295 -16.15 -0.12 3.17
C ASN A 295 -16.56 -1.48 2.57
N GLY A 296 -16.26 -1.71 1.29
CA GLY A 296 -16.69 -2.91 0.55
C GLY A 296 -15.87 -4.16 0.85
N ASP A 297 -16.57 -5.29 1.05
CA ASP A 297 -15.98 -6.59 1.41
C ASP A 297 -14.97 -7.10 0.36
N ASP A 298 -15.24 -6.92 -0.93
CA ASP A 298 -14.30 -7.32 -1.99
C ASP A 298 -12.94 -6.61 -1.86
N GLN A 299 -12.96 -5.34 -1.48
CA GLN A 299 -11.75 -4.55 -1.30
C GLN A 299 -11.05 -4.92 0.00
N TYR A 300 -11.81 -5.21 1.07
CA TYR A 300 -11.27 -5.74 2.32
C TYR A 300 -10.54 -7.06 2.09
N ASN A 301 -11.20 -8.02 1.43
CA ASN A 301 -10.61 -9.32 1.08
C ASN A 301 -9.30 -9.14 0.29
N GLN A 302 -9.28 -8.25 -0.70
CA GLN A 302 -8.06 -7.94 -1.46
C GLN A 302 -6.95 -7.33 -0.60
N LEU A 303 -7.29 -6.52 0.41
CA LEU A 303 -6.32 -5.97 1.34
C LEU A 303 -5.71 -7.06 2.21
N VAL A 304 -6.53 -7.89 2.85
CA VAL A 304 -6.06 -8.97 3.73
C VAL A 304 -5.18 -9.94 2.95
N GLN A 305 -5.68 -10.45 1.82
CA GLN A 305 -4.98 -11.41 0.97
C GLN A 305 -3.68 -10.87 0.33
N SER A 306 -3.51 -9.55 0.28
CA SER A 306 -2.27 -8.93 -0.24
C SER A 306 -1.25 -8.59 0.83
N GLN A 307 -1.54 -8.84 2.12
CA GLN A 307 -0.57 -8.65 3.18
C GLN A 307 0.55 -9.70 3.04
N LYS A 308 1.79 -9.23 2.89
CA LYS A 308 2.96 -10.09 2.77
C LYS A 308 3.42 -10.53 4.15
N GLN A 309 3.54 -11.84 4.33
CA GLN A 309 4.07 -12.48 5.55
C GLN A 309 3.35 -12.04 6.82
N GLU A 310 2.06 -11.68 6.74
CA GLU A 310 1.31 -11.11 7.86
C GLU A 310 2.00 -9.88 8.48
N GLN A 311 2.67 -9.06 7.68
CA GLN A 311 3.53 -7.98 8.19
C GLN A 311 3.34 -6.66 7.46
N TYR A 312 3.33 -6.66 6.14
CA TYR A 312 3.36 -5.40 5.39
C TYR A 312 2.68 -5.53 4.02
N TRP A 313 2.42 -4.40 3.38
CA TRP A 313 1.91 -4.36 2.02
C TRP A 313 2.94 -3.77 1.06
N GLN A 314 2.95 -4.30 -0.16
CA GLN A 314 3.73 -3.77 -1.26
C GLN A 314 2.95 -4.04 -2.56
N ALA A 315 2.28 -3.02 -3.04
CA ALA A 315 1.45 -3.12 -4.23
C ALA A 315 2.33 -3.39 -5.47
N PRO A 316 1.89 -4.25 -6.41
CA PRO A 316 2.67 -4.60 -7.58
C PRO A 316 3.13 -3.37 -8.38
N GLY A 317 4.45 -3.20 -8.51
CA GLY A 317 5.05 -2.10 -9.28
C GLY A 317 5.01 -0.71 -8.61
N SER A 318 4.70 -0.61 -7.30
CA SER A 318 4.78 0.65 -6.55
C SER A 318 6.23 1.02 -6.19
N GLY A 319 7.05 0.02 -5.83
CA GLY A 319 8.43 0.18 -5.35
C GLY A 319 8.58 0.81 -3.97
N ASN A 320 7.52 0.93 -3.14
CA ASN A 320 7.62 1.50 -1.80
C ASN A 320 6.70 0.81 -0.77
N LYS A 321 7.22 -0.24 -0.13
CA LYS A 321 6.48 -0.99 0.91
C LYS A 321 6.01 -0.14 2.09
N PHE A 322 6.80 0.85 2.52
CA PHE A 322 6.44 1.68 3.68
C PHE A 322 5.23 2.58 3.38
N TYR A 323 5.21 3.17 2.19
CA TYR A 323 4.08 3.97 1.72
C TYR A 323 2.82 3.13 1.53
N ASP A 324 2.94 1.96 0.90
CA ASP A 324 1.80 1.08 0.66
C ASP A 324 1.26 0.50 1.98
N THR A 325 2.14 0.13 2.90
CA THR A 325 1.75 -0.31 4.25
C THR A 325 1.04 0.81 5.00
N ALA A 326 1.55 2.04 4.95
CA ALA A 326 0.86 3.20 5.52
C ALA A 326 -0.51 3.44 4.86
N LEU A 327 -0.65 3.21 3.56
CA LEU A 327 -1.92 3.38 2.87
C LEU A 327 -2.94 2.28 3.23
N ALA A 328 -2.51 1.02 3.36
CA ALA A 328 -3.36 -0.07 3.85
C ALA A 328 -3.78 0.17 5.30
N MET A 329 -2.84 0.51 6.20
CA MET A 329 -3.16 0.85 7.58
C MET A 329 -4.15 2.01 7.67
N LEU A 330 -4.00 3.04 6.83
CA LEU A 330 -4.96 4.15 6.76
C LEU A 330 -6.37 3.64 6.47
N SER A 331 -6.48 2.69 5.53
CA SER A 331 -7.76 2.10 5.15
C SER A 331 -8.41 1.31 6.27
N LEU A 332 -7.60 0.56 7.02
CA LEU A 332 -8.06 -0.25 8.12
C LEU A 332 -8.27 0.54 9.42
N GLN A 333 -8.02 1.86 9.47
CA GLN A 333 -7.90 2.61 10.73
C GLN A 333 -8.85 2.24 11.87
N GLY A 334 -10.03 2.79 12.10
CA GLY A 334 -10.89 2.38 13.22
C GLY A 334 -11.58 1.02 13.04
N THR A 335 -10.95 0.02 12.41
CA THR A 335 -11.49 -1.35 12.33
C THR A 335 -10.81 -2.25 13.37
N SER A 336 -11.36 -3.45 13.56
CA SER A 336 -10.77 -4.52 14.39
C SER A 336 -9.94 -5.51 13.54
N ALA A 337 -9.46 -5.10 12.37
CA ALA A 337 -8.72 -5.96 11.45
C ALA A 337 -7.40 -6.44 12.08
N THR A 338 -7.18 -7.76 12.10
CA THR A 338 -5.96 -8.38 12.64
C THR A 338 -4.73 -7.92 11.87
N GLU A 339 -4.88 -7.70 10.57
CA GLU A 339 -3.82 -7.29 9.65
C GLU A 339 -3.26 -5.92 10.01
N LEU A 340 -4.10 -5.02 10.56
CA LEU A 340 -3.65 -3.72 11.04
C LEU A 340 -2.69 -3.87 12.22
N GLU A 341 -3.04 -4.69 13.21
CA GLU A 341 -2.21 -4.92 14.40
C GLU A 341 -0.93 -5.66 14.05
N ASN A 342 -1.02 -6.66 13.17
CA ASN A 342 0.13 -7.36 12.62
C ASN A 342 1.16 -6.38 12.00
N SER A 343 0.69 -5.44 11.18
CA SER A 343 1.57 -4.42 10.59
C SER A 343 2.11 -3.40 11.57
N ARG A 344 1.34 -3.02 12.60
CA ARG A 344 1.85 -2.18 13.70
C ARG A 344 3.01 -2.85 14.40
N ASN A 345 2.84 -4.11 14.80
CA ASN A 345 3.87 -4.89 15.48
C ASN A 345 5.13 -5.05 14.62
N TYR A 346 4.97 -5.38 13.34
CA TYR A 346 6.08 -5.45 12.39
C TYR A 346 6.85 -4.14 12.31
N LEU A 347 6.14 -3.02 12.12
CA LEU A 347 6.77 -1.70 11.97
C LEU A 347 7.53 -1.30 13.23
N LEU A 348 7.00 -1.55 14.42
CA LEU A 348 7.71 -1.27 15.66
C LEU A 348 9.04 -2.04 15.76
N GLY A 349 9.07 -3.28 15.29
CA GLY A 349 10.28 -4.11 15.28
C GLY A 349 11.38 -3.67 14.30
N ILE A 350 11.06 -2.86 13.28
CA ILE A 350 12.01 -2.47 12.21
C ILE A 350 12.36 -0.98 12.19
N LYS A 351 12.08 -0.25 13.27
CA LYS A 351 12.51 1.15 13.41
C LYS A 351 14.03 1.28 13.35
N THR A 352 14.51 2.42 12.87
CA THR A 352 15.92 2.79 12.99
C THR A 352 16.28 3.07 14.45
N SER A 353 17.58 3.15 14.76
CA SER A 353 18.06 3.53 16.09
C SER A 353 17.66 4.94 16.54
N THR A 354 17.18 5.78 15.62
CA THR A 354 16.60 7.09 15.95
C THR A 354 15.09 7.05 16.15
N GLY A 355 14.44 5.90 15.91
CA GLY A 355 12.99 5.70 16.07
C GLY A 355 12.16 5.91 14.81
N CYS A 356 12.75 6.29 13.68
CA CYS A 356 12.02 6.52 12.42
C CYS A 356 12.01 5.27 11.52
N TRP A 357 11.32 5.33 10.39
CA TRP A 357 11.30 4.26 9.38
C TRP A 357 12.03 4.64 8.10
N ASN A 358 12.29 3.63 7.28
CA ASN A 358 12.83 3.75 5.93
C ASN A 358 14.06 4.68 5.86
N ASN A 359 15.10 4.39 6.67
CA ASN A 359 16.31 5.20 6.73
C ASN A 359 16.05 6.67 7.07
N ASN A 360 15.21 6.90 8.09
CA ASN A 360 14.80 8.23 8.53
C ASN A 360 14.11 9.04 7.43
N ASN A 361 13.37 8.36 6.54
CA ASN A 361 12.56 9.03 5.53
C ASN A 361 11.41 9.76 6.22
N LEU A 362 11.45 11.09 6.19
CA LEU A 362 10.48 11.94 6.86
C LEU A 362 9.05 11.74 6.33
N ARG A 363 8.88 11.60 5.01
CA ARG A 363 7.57 11.39 4.39
C ARG A 363 6.96 10.06 4.79
N ASP A 364 7.72 8.98 4.73
CA ASP A 364 7.22 7.65 5.08
C ASP A 364 6.98 7.51 6.59
N THR A 365 7.87 8.05 7.42
CA THR A 365 7.69 8.09 8.89
C THR A 365 6.42 8.84 9.26
N ALA A 366 6.20 10.03 8.68
CA ALA A 366 5.00 10.81 8.94
C ALA A 366 3.73 10.08 8.50
N PHE A 367 3.74 9.46 7.30
CA PHE A 367 2.57 8.77 6.81
C PHE A 367 2.26 7.51 7.63
N ILE A 368 3.28 6.74 8.01
CA ILE A 368 3.14 5.59 8.92
C ILE A 368 2.51 6.02 10.24
N LEU A 369 3.00 7.08 10.88
CA LEU A 369 2.46 7.57 12.15
C LEU A 369 1.01 8.01 12.01
N TYR A 370 0.70 8.78 10.96
CA TYR A 370 -0.66 9.22 10.69
C TYR A 370 -1.62 8.05 10.45
N SER A 371 -1.17 7.01 9.76
CA SER A 371 -1.97 5.85 9.39
C SER A 371 -2.11 4.80 10.49
N GLY A 372 -1.02 4.47 11.17
CA GLY A 372 -0.99 3.42 12.19
C GLY A 372 -1.40 3.93 13.56
N TRP A 373 -0.96 5.13 13.95
CA TRP A 373 -1.10 5.66 15.31
C TRP A 373 -1.56 7.13 15.32
N PRO A 374 -2.71 7.48 14.71
CA PRO A 374 -3.13 8.87 14.58
C PRO A 374 -3.31 9.54 15.95
N LYS A 375 -2.55 10.62 16.20
CA LYS A 375 -2.78 11.49 17.37
C LYS A 375 -4.03 12.35 17.21
N THR A 376 -4.68 12.70 18.31
CA THR A 376 -5.71 13.76 18.27
C THR A 376 -4.99 15.10 18.13
N VAL A 377 -5.41 15.91 17.16
CA VAL A 377 -4.86 17.26 16.94
C VAL A 377 -5.80 18.26 17.60
N THR A 378 -5.32 18.96 18.62
CA THR A 378 -6.06 20.08 19.21
C THR A 378 -5.90 21.30 18.31
N VAL A 379 -6.96 21.68 17.62
CA VAL A 379 -7.02 22.94 16.88
C VAL A 379 -7.27 24.05 17.90
N SER A 380 -6.37 25.03 17.97
CA SER A 380 -6.50 26.16 18.89
C SER A 380 -7.54 27.18 18.41
N SER A 381 -8.80 26.77 18.30
CA SER A 381 -9.94 27.66 18.10
C SER A 381 -10.66 27.87 19.43
N SER A 382 -10.82 29.14 19.79
CA SER A 382 -11.42 29.57 21.06
C SER A 382 -12.92 29.27 21.09
N GLY A 383 -13.29 28.09 21.58
CA GLY A 383 -14.66 27.69 21.90
C GLY A 383 -14.67 26.24 22.35
N ASP A 384 -15.32 25.94 23.49
CA ASP A 384 -15.50 24.58 24.00
C ASP A 384 -16.21 23.71 22.95
N ILE A 385 -15.45 23.04 22.09
CA ILE A 385 -15.90 21.91 21.29
C ILE A 385 -15.29 20.68 21.95
N SER A 386 -16.14 19.76 22.40
CA SER A 386 -15.67 18.43 22.79
C SER A 386 -15.32 17.68 21.50
N ASP A 387 -14.05 17.80 21.08
CA ASP A 387 -13.53 17.65 19.71
C ASP A 387 -13.50 16.23 19.11
N ALA A 388 -13.81 15.19 19.88
CA ALA A 388 -13.86 13.82 19.35
C ALA A 388 -15.29 13.47 18.90
N CYS A 389 -15.43 12.61 17.88
CA CYS A 389 -16.72 12.10 17.40
C CYS A 389 -17.66 11.63 18.52
N GLY A 390 -17.11 11.24 19.68
CA GLY A 390 -17.80 11.20 20.96
C GLY A 390 -18.90 10.12 20.98
N PRO A 391 -19.66 9.99 22.08
CA PRO A 391 -20.64 8.90 22.18
C PRO A 391 -21.89 9.10 21.29
N ALA A 392 -21.96 10.19 20.53
CA ALA A 392 -23.13 10.50 19.70
C ALA A 392 -22.94 10.11 18.24
N GLY A 393 -21.75 9.62 17.86
CA GLY A 393 -21.46 9.21 16.50
C GLY A 393 -20.24 8.28 16.41
N SER A 394 -20.03 7.72 15.23
CA SER A 394 -18.90 6.83 14.94
C SER A 394 -18.06 7.34 13.76
N CYS A 395 -16.75 7.06 13.78
CA CYS A 395 -15.82 7.50 12.74
C CYS A 395 -15.76 6.52 11.57
N GLN A 396 -16.36 6.91 10.45
CA GLN A 396 -16.46 6.06 9.25
C GLN A 396 -16.34 6.88 7.96
N SER A 397 -16.43 6.20 6.81
CA SER A 397 -16.48 6.88 5.51
C SER A 397 -17.84 7.56 5.31
N ALA A 398 -17.87 8.66 4.55
CA ALA A 398 -19.13 9.35 4.24
C ALA A 398 -20.12 8.45 3.50
N PHE A 399 -19.64 7.60 2.59
CA PHE A 399 -20.47 6.61 1.90
C PHE A 399 -21.13 5.63 2.87
N SER A 400 -20.35 5.03 3.79
CA SER A 400 -20.89 4.10 4.79
C SER A 400 -21.90 4.78 5.71
N CYS A 401 -21.68 6.05 6.04
CA CYS A 401 -22.66 6.84 6.79
C CYS A 401 -23.98 7.01 6.03
N SER A 402 -23.91 7.44 4.77
CA SER A 402 -25.09 7.62 3.94
C SER A 402 -25.83 6.30 3.67
N ASP A 403 -25.11 5.21 3.44
CA ASP A 403 -25.67 3.88 3.18
C ASP A 403 -26.39 3.32 4.42
N ALA A 404 -25.82 3.56 5.61
CA ALA A 404 -26.47 3.27 6.89
C ALA A 404 -27.65 4.21 7.22
N GLY A 405 -27.97 5.17 6.36
CA GLY A 405 -29.01 6.18 6.58
C GLY A 405 -28.68 7.19 7.67
N GLY A 406 -27.39 7.40 7.94
CA GLY A 406 -26.88 8.41 8.87
C GLY A 406 -26.49 9.72 8.19
N ASP A 407 -26.35 10.76 9.02
CA ASP A 407 -25.92 12.11 8.62
C ASP A 407 -24.56 12.45 9.25
N GLU A 408 -23.78 13.31 8.61
CA GLU A 408 -22.54 13.84 9.19
C GLU A 408 -22.82 14.78 10.38
N LEU A 409 -22.11 14.56 11.48
CA LEU A 409 -22.17 15.39 12.68
C LEU A 409 -21.16 16.54 12.60
N ILE A 410 -21.64 17.70 12.14
CA ILE A 410 -20.84 18.93 12.02
C ILE A 410 -20.28 19.36 13.38
N GLY A 411 -19.01 19.75 13.41
CA GLY A 411 -18.33 20.23 14.61
C GLY A 411 -17.79 19.12 15.51
N ARG A 412 -17.72 17.88 15.03
CA ARG A 412 -16.98 16.80 15.68
C ARG A 412 -15.91 16.26 14.73
N SER A 413 -14.74 15.92 15.27
CA SER A 413 -13.64 15.44 14.44
C SER A 413 -13.43 13.94 14.54
N CYS A 414 -13.11 13.35 13.40
CA CYS A 414 -12.46 12.06 13.26
C CYS A 414 -11.06 12.29 12.70
N PRO A 415 -10.11 11.36 12.88
CA PRO A 415 -8.91 11.34 12.06
C PRO A 415 -9.33 11.35 10.58
N THR A 416 -8.89 12.38 9.83
CA THR A 416 -9.08 12.44 8.38
C THR A 416 -8.54 11.15 7.75
N PRO A 417 -9.11 10.64 6.65
CA PRO A 417 -10.20 11.18 5.84
C PRO A 417 -11.62 10.76 6.32
N ARG A 418 -11.77 10.24 7.55
CA ARG A 418 -13.08 9.80 8.06
C ARG A 418 -13.92 10.98 8.56
N ILE A 419 -15.23 10.80 8.52
CA ILE A 419 -16.20 11.75 9.06
C ILE A 419 -16.88 11.17 10.31
N CYS A 420 -17.48 12.04 11.13
CA CYS A 420 -18.26 11.62 12.28
C CYS A 420 -19.72 11.38 11.86
N CYS A 421 -20.17 10.13 11.87
CA CYS A 421 -21.52 9.75 11.45
C CYS A 421 -22.51 9.68 12.62
N SER A 422 -23.76 10.08 12.41
CA SER A 422 -24.84 10.03 13.41
C SER A 422 -25.35 8.62 13.72
N VAL A 423 -25.00 7.64 12.88
CA VAL A 423 -25.37 6.24 13.02
C VAL A 423 -24.10 5.42 13.09
N GLU A 424 -24.04 4.52 14.06
CA GLU A 424 -23.00 3.49 14.10
C GLU A 424 -23.51 2.30 13.28
N PRO A 425 -22.86 1.93 12.16
CA PRO A 425 -23.24 0.75 11.40
C PRO A 425 -23.09 -0.46 12.30
N THR A 426 -24.15 -1.28 12.40
CA THR A 426 -24.08 -2.56 13.08
C THR A 426 -23.17 -3.48 12.28
N ILE A 427 -21.90 -3.56 12.68
CA ILE A 427 -20.98 -4.55 12.11
C ILE A 427 -21.39 -5.90 12.67
N GLU A 428 -21.88 -6.78 11.80
CA GLU A 428 -22.25 -8.14 12.18
C GLU A 428 -21.02 -8.89 12.71
N SER A 429 -21.25 -9.73 13.72
CA SER A 429 -20.26 -10.70 14.18
C SER A 429 -19.94 -11.70 13.06
N CYS A 430 -18.79 -12.38 13.16
CA CYS A 430 -18.43 -13.35 12.14
C CYS A 430 -19.46 -14.49 12.07
N SER A 431 -20.00 -14.87 13.23
CA SER A 431 -21.07 -15.87 13.32
C SER A 431 -22.38 -15.45 12.64
N GLU A 432 -22.75 -14.16 12.69
CA GLU A 432 -23.94 -13.63 12.02
C GLU A 432 -23.75 -13.60 10.50
N LYS A 433 -22.52 -13.36 10.04
CA LYS A 433 -22.11 -13.48 8.64
C LYS A 433 -21.98 -14.94 8.17
N SER A 434 -22.31 -15.91 9.01
CA SER A 434 -22.17 -17.34 8.74
C SER A 434 -20.73 -17.77 8.42
N GLY A 435 -19.74 -17.09 9.02
CA GLY A 435 -18.33 -17.42 8.91
C GLY A 435 -17.72 -17.86 10.24
N GLU A 436 -16.41 -18.07 10.22
CA GLU A 436 -15.58 -18.37 11.40
C GLU A 436 -14.29 -17.54 11.40
N ILE A 437 -13.70 -17.35 12.58
CA ILE A 437 -12.42 -16.65 12.74
C ILE A 437 -11.32 -17.70 12.76
N CYS A 438 -10.35 -17.58 11.84
CA CYS A 438 -9.23 -18.52 11.77
C CYS A 438 -8.23 -18.28 12.90
N SER A 439 -7.66 -19.37 13.43
CA SER A 439 -6.56 -19.26 14.38
C SER A 439 -5.27 -18.78 13.68
N ALA A 440 -4.28 -18.34 14.45
CA ALA A 440 -2.99 -17.89 13.91
C ALA A 440 -2.19 -18.97 13.13
N SER A 441 -2.64 -20.23 13.16
CA SER A 441 -2.05 -21.34 12.41
C SER A 441 -2.91 -21.80 11.22
N GLU A 442 -4.00 -21.07 10.93
CA GLU A 442 -4.95 -21.41 9.88
C GLU A 442 -5.15 -20.23 8.92
N ASP A 443 -5.30 -20.56 7.64
CA ASP A 443 -5.62 -19.62 6.57
C ASP A 443 -7.07 -19.82 6.11
N CYS A 444 -7.71 -18.74 5.69
CA CYS A 444 -9.08 -18.78 5.19
C CYS A 444 -9.11 -19.36 3.78
N SER A 445 -9.81 -20.48 3.58
CA SER A 445 -9.95 -21.06 2.23
C SER A 445 -10.99 -20.35 1.36
N GLY A 446 -11.68 -19.34 1.90
CA GLY A 446 -12.79 -18.64 1.29
C GLY A 446 -12.51 -17.15 1.11
N SER A 447 -13.54 -16.33 1.21
CA SER A 447 -13.40 -14.87 1.20
C SER A 447 -13.38 -14.33 2.61
N GLU A 448 -12.53 -13.35 2.87
CA GLU A 448 -12.46 -12.66 4.15
C GLU A 448 -13.24 -11.36 4.10
N VAL A 449 -14.08 -11.17 5.11
CA VAL A 449 -14.93 -9.98 5.26
C VAL A 449 -14.70 -9.35 6.62
N GLN A 450 -14.98 -8.06 6.74
CA GLN A 450 -14.86 -7.40 8.02
C GLN A 450 -16.01 -7.82 8.95
N SER A 451 -15.69 -8.15 10.19
CA SER A 451 -16.67 -8.39 11.26
C SER A 451 -16.33 -7.59 12.51
N SER A 452 -17.25 -7.57 13.49
CA SER A 452 -17.00 -6.95 14.79
C SER A 452 -15.86 -7.60 15.57
N GLU A 453 -15.45 -8.81 15.16
CA GLU A 453 -14.43 -9.64 15.82
C GLU A 453 -13.12 -9.69 15.01
N GLY A 454 -13.04 -8.96 13.89
CA GLY A 454 -11.88 -8.93 13.00
C GLY A 454 -12.17 -9.55 11.63
N SER A 455 -11.14 -10.10 10.99
CA SER A 455 -11.26 -10.79 9.69
C SER A 455 -12.08 -12.07 9.85
N CYS A 456 -13.22 -12.12 9.18
CA CYS A 456 -14.15 -13.24 9.21
C CYS A 456 -14.02 -14.06 7.93
N CYS A 457 -13.73 -15.36 8.07
CA CYS A 457 -13.63 -16.27 6.95
C CYS A 457 -15.02 -16.79 6.53
N LEU A 458 -15.44 -16.46 5.31
CA LEU A 458 -16.61 -17.05 4.65
C LEU A 458 -16.19 -18.33 3.89
N GLY A 459 -15.60 -19.27 4.62
CA GLY A 459 -15.01 -20.49 4.08
C GLY A 459 -14.71 -21.49 5.18
N GLU A 460 -13.63 -22.26 5.00
CA GLU A 460 -13.08 -23.14 6.03
C GLU A 460 -11.72 -22.60 6.42
N CYS A 461 -11.44 -22.53 7.72
CA CYS A 461 -10.09 -22.32 8.22
C CYS A 461 -9.26 -23.59 8.02
N LYS A 462 -8.14 -23.48 7.29
CA LYS A 462 -7.27 -24.60 6.95
C LYS A 462 -5.90 -24.36 7.54
N GLU A 463 -5.31 -25.39 8.15
CA GLU A 463 -3.92 -25.29 8.63
C GLU A 463 -3.02 -24.76 7.51
N ILE A 464 -2.21 -23.75 7.85
CA ILE A 464 -1.24 -23.17 6.93
C ILE A 464 -0.27 -24.30 6.54
N GLU A 465 -0.30 -24.74 5.28
CA GLU A 465 0.76 -25.61 4.77
C GLU A 465 2.05 -24.79 4.84
N GLU A 466 2.99 -25.18 5.71
CA GLU A 466 4.28 -24.50 5.86
C GLU A 466 4.96 -24.37 4.48
N ILE A 467 4.78 -23.22 3.84
CA ILE A 467 5.63 -22.82 2.74
C ILE A 467 6.96 -22.53 3.42
N LEU A 468 7.85 -23.53 3.41
CA LEU A 468 9.24 -23.40 3.82
C LEU A 468 9.78 -22.10 3.24
N ASN A 469 9.96 -21.11 4.11
CA ASN A 469 10.61 -19.87 3.80
C ASN A 469 12.01 -19.96 4.39
N PRO A 470 12.98 -20.57 3.68
CA PRO A 470 14.31 -20.77 4.22
C PRO A 470 15.01 -19.44 4.54
N CYS A 471 14.52 -18.30 4.04
CA CYS A 471 14.98 -16.98 4.45
C CYS A 471 14.52 -16.64 5.87
N ALA A 472 13.24 -16.85 6.17
CA ALA A 472 12.68 -16.69 7.51
C ALA A 472 13.33 -17.64 8.53
N ASP A 473 13.63 -18.88 8.14
CA ASP A 473 14.32 -19.86 8.99
C ASP A 473 15.72 -19.40 9.45
N MET A 474 16.36 -18.49 8.69
CA MET A 474 17.65 -17.90 9.04
C MET A 474 17.52 -16.53 9.71
N GLY A 475 16.30 -16.14 10.12
CA GLY A 475 16.03 -14.81 10.67
C GLY A 475 16.11 -13.68 9.64
N GLY A 476 16.00 -14.01 8.36
CA GLY A 476 15.92 -13.06 7.26
C GLY A 476 14.50 -12.84 6.78
N SER A 477 14.32 -11.87 5.89
CA SER A 477 13.03 -11.54 5.27
C SER A 477 13.19 -11.35 3.77
N CYS A 478 12.14 -11.70 3.03
CA CYS A 478 12.14 -11.64 1.57
C CYS A 478 11.68 -10.29 1.04
N TYR A 479 12.53 -9.59 0.30
CA TYR A 479 12.25 -8.26 -0.26
C TYR A 479 12.71 -8.15 -1.72
N GLU A 480 12.18 -7.21 -2.50
CA GLU A 480 12.75 -6.87 -3.83
C GLU A 480 14.16 -6.26 -3.73
N SER A 481 14.47 -5.65 -2.58
CA SER A 481 15.79 -5.10 -2.24
C SER A 481 15.94 -5.01 -0.72
N CYS A 482 17.12 -5.31 -0.19
CA CYS A 482 17.37 -5.24 1.25
C CYS A 482 17.40 -3.81 1.80
N LEU A 483 17.05 -3.66 3.09
CA LEU A 483 17.22 -2.41 3.82
C LEU A 483 18.72 -2.12 4.04
N ASP A 484 19.09 -0.88 4.36
CA ASP A 484 20.49 -0.51 4.62
C ASP A 484 21.08 -1.22 5.85
N SER A 485 20.22 -1.69 6.76
CA SER A 485 20.55 -2.49 7.94
C SER A 485 20.67 -3.99 7.64
N GLU A 486 20.50 -4.40 6.39
CA GLU A 486 20.43 -5.79 5.97
C GLU A 486 21.43 -6.07 4.84
N ILE A 487 21.72 -7.35 4.65
CA ILE A 487 22.62 -7.85 3.61
C ILE A 487 21.88 -8.89 2.79
N GLU A 488 21.99 -8.77 1.47
CA GLU A 488 21.49 -9.77 0.53
C GLU A 488 22.24 -11.09 0.72
N ASP A 489 21.49 -12.16 0.97
CA ASP A 489 21.99 -13.52 1.03
C ASP A 489 21.57 -14.29 -0.24
N ASP A 490 22.45 -14.24 -1.25
CA ASP A 490 22.30 -14.94 -2.53
C ASP A 490 22.16 -16.47 -2.39
N SER A 491 22.45 -17.05 -1.21
CA SER A 491 22.43 -18.50 -1.00
C SER A 491 21.05 -19.05 -0.65
N VAL A 492 20.10 -18.18 -0.31
CA VAL A 492 18.76 -18.54 0.14
C VAL A 492 17.70 -17.94 -0.79
N SER A 493 16.86 -18.82 -1.36
CA SER A 493 15.77 -18.41 -2.24
C SER A 493 14.52 -18.06 -1.45
N CYS A 494 13.88 -16.96 -1.80
CA CYS A 494 12.57 -16.61 -1.30
C CYS A 494 11.46 -17.43 -1.96
N PRO A 495 10.32 -17.66 -1.27
CA PRO A 495 9.17 -18.36 -1.85
C PRO A 495 8.66 -17.71 -3.15
N ASN A 496 8.75 -16.38 -3.24
CA ASN A 496 8.50 -15.64 -4.47
C ASN A 496 9.77 -15.54 -5.31
N SER A 497 9.68 -15.87 -6.60
CA SER A 497 10.82 -15.89 -7.52
C SER A 497 11.44 -14.52 -7.84
N GLU A 498 10.82 -13.44 -7.38
CA GLU A 498 11.28 -12.06 -7.63
C GLU A 498 11.89 -11.40 -6.38
N ASP A 499 11.73 -12.00 -5.21
CA ASP A 499 12.26 -11.49 -3.94
C ASP A 499 13.67 -12.08 -3.68
N ILE A 500 14.54 -11.26 -3.07
CA ILE A 500 15.85 -11.65 -2.54
C ILE A 500 15.78 -11.81 -1.02
N CYS A 501 16.58 -12.74 -0.47
CA CYS A 501 16.65 -12.93 0.97
C CYS A 501 17.53 -11.86 1.61
N CYS A 502 16.99 -11.15 2.59
CA CYS A 502 17.68 -10.09 3.29
C CYS A 502 17.84 -10.45 4.75
N THR A 503 19.07 -10.51 5.22
CA THR A 503 19.40 -10.88 6.61
C THR A 503 19.96 -9.69 7.36
N PRO A 504 19.73 -9.57 8.68
CA PRO A 504 20.30 -8.48 9.47
C PRO A 504 21.82 -8.41 9.30
N SER A 505 22.35 -7.23 9.02
CA SER A 505 23.79 -7.00 9.02
C SER A 505 24.33 -7.31 10.41
N GLU A 506 25.17 -8.34 10.56
CA GLU A 506 26.02 -8.45 11.75
C GLU A 506 26.81 -7.14 11.86
N GLU A 507 26.50 -6.31 12.88
CA GLU A 507 27.34 -5.17 13.21
C GLU A 507 28.76 -5.71 13.31
N LYS A 508 29.65 -5.20 12.44
CA LYS A 508 31.08 -5.50 12.54
C LYS A 508 31.51 -5.04 13.92
N SER A 509 31.50 -5.96 14.88
CA SER A 509 32.06 -5.74 16.19
C SER A 509 33.48 -5.26 15.94
N THR A 510 33.68 -3.97 16.16
CA THR A 510 34.96 -3.34 15.89
C THR A 510 35.88 -3.96 16.91
N ASN A 511 36.69 -4.92 16.46
CA ASN A 511 37.30 -5.95 17.27
C ASN A 511 38.20 -5.29 18.33
N TRP A 512 37.62 -4.95 19.48
CA TRP A 512 38.22 -4.10 20.51
C TRP A 512 39.45 -4.80 21.11
N THR A 513 39.44 -6.13 21.07
CA THR A 513 40.58 -7.00 21.36
C THR A 513 41.80 -6.69 20.48
N LEU A 514 41.61 -6.42 19.18
CA LEU A 514 42.69 -6.06 18.25
C LEU A 514 43.26 -4.67 18.54
N ILE A 515 42.40 -3.71 18.88
CA ILE A 515 42.81 -2.36 19.29
C ILE A 515 43.59 -2.41 20.62
N ILE A 516 43.12 -3.20 21.58
CA ILE A 516 43.79 -3.42 22.87
C ILE A 516 45.15 -4.10 22.65
N ILE A 517 45.22 -5.17 21.84
CA ILE A 517 46.47 -5.87 21.50
C ILE A 517 47.46 -4.92 20.80
N LEU A 518 46.98 -4.08 19.87
CA LEU A 518 47.81 -3.13 19.14
C LEU A 518 48.34 -2.02 20.07
N SER A 519 47.51 -1.53 20.99
CA SER A 519 47.94 -0.58 22.03
C SER A 519 48.99 -1.18 22.96
N LEU A 520 48.83 -2.46 23.34
CA LEU A 520 49.75 -3.17 24.23
C LEU A 520 51.10 -3.44 23.54
N LEU A 521 51.08 -3.75 22.24
CA LEU A 521 52.29 -3.85 21.42
C LEU A 521 53.06 -2.54 21.32
N ILE A 522 52.37 -1.41 21.13
CA ILE A 522 52.99 -0.08 21.10
C ILE A 522 53.67 0.23 22.44
N ILE A 523 52.99 -0.06 23.56
CA ILE A 523 53.55 0.12 24.90
C ILE A 523 54.80 -0.76 25.10
N LEU A 524 54.77 -2.02 24.66
CA LEU A 524 55.94 -2.93 24.73
C LEU A 524 57.13 -2.42 23.89
N VAL A 525 56.88 -1.83 22.73
CA VAL A 525 57.92 -1.22 21.90
C VAL A 525 58.53 0.01 22.61
N ILE A 526 57.70 0.88 23.21
CA ILE A 526 58.17 2.05 23.97
C ILE A 526 59.00 1.61 25.18
N VAL A 527 58.54 0.61 25.94
CA VAL A 527 59.28 0.02 27.07
C VAL A 527 60.58 -0.61 26.58
N GLY A 528 60.57 -1.31 25.44
CA GLY A 528 61.76 -1.88 24.80
C GLY A 528 62.80 -0.82 24.40
N ILE A 529 62.37 0.35 23.94
CA ILE A 529 63.24 1.48 23.60
C ILE A 529 63.83 2.12 24.87
N ILE A 530 63.03 2.32 25.92
CA ILE A 530 63.48 2.92 27.18
C ILE A 530 64.45 1.99 27.93
N PHE A 531 64.15 0.69 27.97
CA PHE A 531 64.98 -0.32 28.64
C PHE A 531 66.03 -0.96 27.72
N ARG A 532 66.26 -0.41 26.53
CA ARG A 532 67.20 -0.92 25.51
C ARG A 532 68.61 -1.16 26.04
N LYS A 533 69.07 -0.36 27.02
CA LYS A 533 70.38 -0.51 27.67
C LYS A 533 70.42 -1.62 28.73
N LYS A 534 69.29 -2.02 29.32
CA LYS A 534 69.19 -3.11 30.32
C LYS A 534 68.85 -4.47 29.72
N LEU A 535 68.10 -4.51 28.61
CA LEU A 535 67.76 -5.76 27.90
C LEU A 535 68.98 -6.42 27.22
N LYS A 536 70.01 -5.63 26.85
CA LYS A 536 71.26 -6.14 26.28
C LYS A 536 72.04 -7.09 27.20
N SER A 537 71.86 -7.03 28.53
CA SER A 537 72.53 -7.96 29.45
C SER A 537 71.75 -9.24 29.74
N LEU A 538 70.46 -9.30 29.36
CA LEU A 538 69.60 -10.47 29.50
C LEU A 538 69.65 -11.36 28.25
N PHE A 539 69.79 -10.75 27.07
CA PHE A 539 69.87 -11.47 25.79
C PHE A 539 71.20 -12.25 25.59
N SER A 540 72.22 -12.02 26.42
CA SER A 540 73.49 -12.75 26.38
C SER A 540 73.47 -14.10 27.12
N LYS A 541 72.38 -14.43 27.84
CA LYS A 541 72.22 -15.74 28.50
C LYS A 541 71.38 -16.76 27.75
N PHE A 542 70.63 -16.34 26.72
CA PHE A 542 69.73 -17.22 25.96
C PHE A 542 70.34 -17.78 24.66
N ARG A 543 71.66 -17.67 24.48
CA ARG A 543 72.33 -18.20 23.28
C ARG A 543 73.45 -19.16 23.64
N LYS A 544 73.12 -20.45 23.82
CA LYS A 544 74.05 -21.56 23.58
C LYS A 544 73.34 -22.82 23.04
N LYS A 545 73.93 -23.32 21.94
CA LYS A 545 73.83 -24.64 21.26
C LYS A 545 72.53 -24.87 20.48
N GLY A 546 72.51 -25.22 19.20
CA GLY A 546 73.46 -25.73 18.18
C GLY A 546 72.57 -26.49 17.15
N GLY A 547 72.85 -26.69 15.87
CA GLY A 547 74.01 -26.48 15.03
C GLY A 547 73.65 -26.81 13.57
N ASP A 548 74.64 -26.64 12.71
CA ASP A 548 74.95 -27.35 11.47
C ASP A 548 74.02 -27.25 10.24
N ARG A 549 74.50 -26.44 9.29
CA ARG A 549 74.23 -26.57 7.84
C ARG A 549 75.25 -27.52 7.22
N PRO A 550 74.87 -28.28 6.17
CA PRO A 550 75.60 -28.14 4.90
C PRO A 550 74.64 -28.26 3.68
N PRO A 551 75.11 -28.37 2.43
CA PRO A 551 75.33 -27.27 1.50
C PRO A 551 74.37 -27.29 0.28
N ALA A 552 74.33 -26.17 -0.45
CA ALA A 552 73.58 -26.03 -1.69
C ALA A 552 74.16 -26.90 -2.83
N PRO A 553 73.29 -27.34 -3.77
CA PRO A 553 73.69 -27.49 -5.16
C PRO A 553 72.86 -26.62 -6.12
N MET A 554 73.44 -26.49 -7.31
CA MET A 554 73.10 -25.61 -8.41
C MET A 554 71.81 -25.96 -9.17
N ARG A 555 71.31 -24.93 -9.89
CA ARG A 555 70.65 -24.91 -11.22
C ARG A 555 70.05 -26.22 -11.80
N GLY A 556 68.79 -26.10 -12.19
CA GLY A 556 68.14 -26.82 -13.31
C GLY A 556 66.68 -26.37 -13.34
N GLY A 557 66.20 -25.64 -14.35
CA GLY A 557 65.81 -26.19 -15.65
C GLY A 557 64.28 -26.21 -15.73
N ARG A 558 63.69 -25.24 -16.45
CA ARG A 558 62.27 -25.27 -16.86
C ARG A 558 62.05 -26.42 -17.84
N PRO A 559 60.89 -27.11 -17.77
CA PRO A 559 60.21 -27.59 -18.96
C PRO A 559 58.75 -27.06 -19.05
N PRO A 560 58.14 -27.15 -20.25
CA PRO A 560 56.99 -26.35 -20.65
C PRO A 560 55.65 -27.01 -20.29
N ARG A 561 54.62 -26.20 -20.02
CA ARG A 561 53.22 -26.64 -20.02
C ARG A 561 52.58 -26.38 -21.40
N PRO A 562 51.71 -27.30 -21.87
CA PRO A 562 51.18 -27.35 -23.24
C PRO A 562 50.07 -26.30 -23.51
N PRO A 563 49.77 -26.02 -24.79
CA PRO A 563 48.82 -24.99 -25.18
C PRO A 563 47.37 -25.46 -25.01
N PHE A 564 46.58 -24.73 -24.25
CA PHE A 564 45.13 -24.85 -24.33
C PHE A 564 44.63 -24.28 -25.66
N ARG A 565 43.87 -25.12 -26.35
CA ARG A 565 43.28 -24.90 -27.66
C ARG A 565 42.32 -23.72 -27.63
N ARG A 566 42.50 -22.85 -28.62
CA ARG A 566 41.50 -21.86 -29.07
C ARG A 566 40.21 -22.61 -29.46
N MET A 567 39.09 -22.24 -28.83
CA MET A 567 37.78 -22.52 -29.41
C MET A 567 37.53 -21.57 -30.58
N PRO A 568 36.89 -22.02 -31.68
CA PRO A 568 36.54 -21.17 -32.80
C PRO A 568 35.37 -20.25 -32.45
N MET A 569 35.57 -18.94 -32.58
CA MET A 569 34.47 -17.97 -32.67
C MET A 569 33.59 -18.34 -33.87
N ARG A 570 32.32 -18.65 -33.60
CA ARG A 570 31.28 -18.69 -34.61
C ARG A 570 31.02 -17.26 -35.11
N ARG A 571 31.11 -17.10 -36.43
CA ARG A 571 30.67 -15.91 -37.16
C ARG A 571 29.17 -15.65 -36.95
N PRO A 572 28.74 -14.40 -36.78
CA PRO A 572 27.33 -14.03 -36.90
C PRO A 572 26.86 -14.26 -38.34
N HIS A 573 25.73 -14.96 -38.48
CA HIS A 573 24.97 -15.05 -39.73
C HIS A 573 24.21 -13.73 -39.94
N PRO A 574 24.21 -13.12 -41.14
CA PRO A 574 23.32 -12.01 -41.43
C PRO A 574 21.88 -12.52 -41.52
N ARG A 575 21.02 -12.11 -40.57
CA ARG A 575 19.57 -12.28 -40.69
C ARG A 575 19.09 -11.39 -41.85
N ARG A 576 18.65 -12.05 -42.91
CA ARG A 576 17.81 -11.51 -43.98
C ARG A 576 16.55 -10.91 -43.34
N MET A 577 16.29 -9.63 -43.56
CA MET A 577 14.98 -9.04 -43.31
C MET A 577 13.97 -9.66 -44.28
N PRO A 578 12.80 -10.13 -43.82
CA PRO A 578 11.63 -10.30 -44.67
C PRO A 578 11.02 -8.93 -44.96
N SER A 579 10.68 -8.69 -46.23
CA SER A 579 9.92 -7.55 -46.69
C SER A 579 8.59 -7.43 -45.96
N GLN A 580 8.29 -6.26 -45.41
CA GLN A 580 6.96 -5.89 -44.97
C GLN A 580 6.01 -5.91 -46.17
N GLN A 581 5.16 -6.93 -46.25
CA GLN A 581 3.92 -6.83 -47.00
C GLN A 581 2.91 -6.11 -46.10
N ILE A 582 2.41 -4.98 -46.61
CA ILE A 582 1.30 -4.23 -46.05
C ILE A 582 0.07 -5.17 -46.03
N PRO A 583 -0.56 -5.45 -44.87
CA PRO A 583 -1.82 -6.16 -44.86
C PRO A 583 -2.90 -5.26 -45.46
N VAL A 584 -3.55 -5.77 -46.49
CA VAL A 584 -4.83 -5.27 -46.99
C VAL A 584 -5.81 -5.27 -45.81
N ARG A 585 -6.48 -4.13 -45.61
CA ARG A 585 -7.53 -3.89 -44.61
C ARG A 585 -8.62 -4.97 -44.73
N GLN A 586 -8.50 -6.02 -43.93
CA GLN A 586 -9.58 -6.98 -43.71
C GLN A 586 -10.59 -6.34 -42.75
N VAL A 587 -11.87 -6.44 -43.12
CA VAL A 587 -13.01 -6.12 -42.26
C VAL A 587 -12.82 -6.85 -40.93
N ALA A 588 -12.91 -6.11 -39.82
CA ALA A 588 -12.66 -6.60 -38.47
C ALA A 588 -13.42 -7.91 -38.23
N LYS A 589 -12.69 -9.01 -37.99
CA LYS A 589 -13.24 -10.20 -37.37
C LYS A 589 -13.59 -9.84 -35.93
N MET A 590 -14.82 -10.17 -35.51
CA MET A 590 -15.28 -10.11 -34.13
C MET A 590 -14.20 -10.62 -33.19
N ASP A 591 -13.93 -9.83 -32.15
CA ASP A 591 -13.05 -10.25 -31.07
C ASP A 591 -13.73 -11.39 -30.31
N LYS A 592 -12.93 -12.35 -29.85
CA LYS A 592 -13.43 -13.54 -29.14
C LYS A 592 -14.08 -13.14 -27.81
N GLN A 593 -13.63 -12.01 -27.23
CA GLN A 593 -14.09 -11.44 -25.96
C GLN A 593 -15.52 -10.88 -26.00
N ASP A 594 -16.04 -10.47 -27.17
CA ASP A 594 -17.43 -10.02 -27.27
C ASP A 594 -18.42 -11.18 -27.09
N LYS A 595 -18.04 -12.41 -27.45
CA LYS A 595 -18.90 -13.59 -27.30
C LYS A 595 -19.06 -14.07 -25.86
N GLU A 596 -17.99 -14.01 -25.06
CA GLU A 596 -18.03 -14.45 -23.66
C GLU A 596 -18.83 -13.45 -22.81
N PHE A 597 -18.71 -12.15 -23.09
CA PHE A 597 -19.58 -11.11 -22.56
C PHE A 597 -21.06 -11.36 -22.89
N ASP A 598 -21.34 -11.71 -24.15
CA ASP A 598 -22.69 -11.99 -24.61
C ASP A 598 -23.33 -13.19 -23.87
N GLU A 599 -22.53 -14.20 -23.53
CA GLU A 599 -22.95 -15.34 -22.73
C GLU A 599 -23.19 -14.99 -21.25
N THR A 600 -22.41 -14.09 -20.65
CA THR A 600 -22.61 -13.68 -19.25
C THR A 600 -23.87 -12.84 -19.08
N LEU A 601 -24.16 -11.90 -19.99
CA LEU A 601 -25.43 -11.15 -19.97
C LEU A 601 -26.63 -12.08 -20.11
N LYS A 602 -26.51 -13.10 -20.96
CA LYS A 602 -27.52 -14.13 -21.11
C LYS A 602 -27.71 -14.92 -19.80
N LYS A 603 -26.63 -15.38 -19.17
CA LYS A 603 -26.68 -16.14 -17.90
C LYS A 603 -27.30 -15.33 -16.76
N LEU A 604 -26.90 -14.07 -16.60
CA LEU A 604 -27.49 -13.18 -15.59
C LEU A 604 -29.01 -13.09 -15.75
N LYS A 605 -29.49 -13.05 -17.00
CA LYS A 605 -30.92 -13.02 -17.31
C LYS A 605 -31.62 -14.36 -17.12
N GLU A 606 -30.94 -15.47 -17.44
CA GLU A 606 -31.45 -16.82 -17.16
C GLU A 606 -31.60 -17.10 -15.65
N MET A 607 -30.77 -16.47 -14.80
CA MET A 607 -30.84 -16.57 -13.33
C MET A 607 -31.90 -15.67 -12.67
N SER A 608 -32.46 -14.69 -13.40
CA SER A 608 -33.55 -13.81 -12.93
C SER A 608 -34.92 -14.52 -12.88
N ASN A 609 -34.98 -15.80 -13.29
CA ASN A 609 -36.18 -16.64 -13.32
C ASN A 609 -36.62 -17.16 -11.95
#